data_AF-A0A2C9UD50-F1
#
_entry.id   AF-A0A2C9UD50-F1
#
_cell.length_a   1.000
_cell.length_b   1.000
_cell.length_c   1.000
_cell.angle_alpha   90.00
_cell.angle_beta   90.00
_cell.angle_gamma   90.00
#
_symmetry.space_group_name_H-M   'P 1'
#
loop_
_entity.id
_entity.type
_entity.pdbx_description
1 polymer ?
#
loop_
_entity_poly.entity_id
_entity_poly.type
_entity_poly.pdbx_seq_one_letter_code
_entity_poly.pdbx_strand_id
1 'polypeptide(L)'
;MQRLKELIKVRFSFNSRAGFLSTQRGFSALPDYSQHENLEDQVLVEGRAKSRAAVLNRPSSLNALTAPMVARLKRLYESWEENPDIGFVLMKGSGRAFCSGGDMIWLNELVNEGRVEECKSFFQMLYKFVYLQGTYLKPHVAILDGITMGCGAGISLPGMFSVVTDKTIFAYPETQMGFHPDAGASYYLSRLPGCLGEYLALTGDKLNGVEMIACGLATHYSLNARLALIEERLGRLITDDRTVIETSLAQYGDIVFPDKTSVLHKIETIDKCFGHDTVEEIIDALENEAASSYENWCKTALRKIKEASPLSLKIALRSIREGRFQSLDQCLAREYRVSLTGISKTVSTDLFEGTRARLLDKDFAPKWNPPSLGEVSEDMVDCYFSPPGEVEPELELPTAIREPYI
;
A
#
# COMPACT_ATOMS: atom_id res chain seq x y z
N MET A 1 -44.90 23.97 -60.05
CA MET A 1 -44.52 25.29 -60.60
C MET A 1 -44.89 26.37 -59.59
N GLN A 2 -43.96 27.28 -59.33
CA GLN A 2 -44.12 28.64 -58.75
C GLN A 2 -44.62 28.74 -57.29
N ARG A 3 -43.73 29.11 -56.35
CA ARG A 3 -43.23 30.47 -55.98
C ARG A 3 -44.30 31.28 -55.21
N LEU A 4 -44.14 31.50 -53.91
CA LEU A 4 -43.25 32.49 -53.24
C LEU A 4 -43.78 33.93 -53.37
N LYS A 5 -44.06 34.60 -52.23
CA LYS A 5 -43.74 36.00 -51.84
C LYS A 5 -44.69 36.52 -50.74
N GLU A 6 -44.19 36.93 -49.57
CA GLU A 6 -43.75 38.30 -49.16
C GLU A 6 -44.93 39.31 -49.13
N LEU A 7 -45.19 40.19 -48.14
CA LEU A 7 -44.40 41.24 -47.45
C LEU A 7 -45.17 41.68 -46.16
N ILE A 8 -44.57 41.97 -44.99
CA ILE A 8 -43.94 43.22 -44.45
C ILE A 8 -44.85 44.47 -44.28
N LYS A 9 -45.02 44.95 -43.02
CA LYS A 9 -44.73 46.34 -42.49
C LYS A 9 -45.20 46.52 -41.02
N VAL A 10 -44.30 46.67 -40.03
CA VAL A 10 -43.63 47.90 -39.48
C VAL A 10 -44.41 48.61 -38.37
N ARG A 11 -43.77 48.85 -37.20
CA ARG A 11 -43.66 50.18 -36.51
C ARG A 11 -42.70 50.19 -35.29
N PHE A 12 -41.73 51.13 -35.35
CA PHE A 12 -41.01 51.94 -34.32
C PHE A 12 -40.48 51.27 -33.02
N SER A 13 -39.21 51.33 -32.59
CA SER A 13 -38.12 52.35 -32.54
C SER A 13 -37.84 52.72 -31.06
N PHE A 14 -36.66 52.41 -30.52
CA PHE A 14 -35.72 53.41 -29.96
C PHE A 14 -34.36 52.77 -29.61
N ASN A 15 -33.30 53.52 -29.94
CA ASN A 15 -31.87 53.22 -29.87
C ASN A 15 -31.30 53.19 -28.43
N SER A 16 -30.26 52.38 -28.20
CA SER A 16 -28.89 52.90 -27.98
C SER A 16 -27.83 51.79 -28.05
N ARG A 17 -26.67 52.18 -28.59
CA ARG A 17 -25.48 51.37 -28.90
C ARG A 17 -24.60 51.20 -27.65
N ALA A 18 -23.92 50.05 -27.53
CA ALA A 18 -22.45 49.96 -27.48
C ALA A 18 -22.04 48.48 -27.38
N GLY A 19 -21.20 48.02 -28.31
CA GLY A 19 -20.60 46.69 -28.26
C GLY A 19 -19.37 46.64 -27.37
N PHE A 20 -18.92 45.43 -27.03
CA PHE A 20 -17.62 44.87 -27.45
C PHE A 20 -17.37 43.50 -26.79
N LEU A 21 -16.65 42.67 -27.54
CA LEU A 21 -15.78 41.54 -27.13
C LEU A 21 -16.42 40.16 -26.89
N SER A 22 -16.36 39.36 -27.95
CA SER A 22 -16.24 37.90 -27.91
C SER A 22 -14.97 37.48 -27.16
N THR A 23 -15.10 36.61 -26.16
CA THR A 23 -13.97 35.85 -25.61
C THR A 23 -14.31 34.37 -25.64
N GLN A 24 -13.52 33.63 -26.41
CA GLN A 24 -13.43 32.18 -26.38
C GLN A 24 -13.10 31.75 -24.94
N ARG A 25 -13.90 30.83 -24.38
CA ARG A 25 -13.50 30.09 -23.18
C ARG A 25 -12.80 28.82 -23.62
N GLY A 26 -11.47 28.85 -23.56
CA GLY A 26 -10.63 27.66 -23.65
C GLY A 26 -10.82 26.77 -22.43
N PHE A 27 -11.02 25.48 -22.69
CA PHE A 27 -10.81 24.40 -21.75
C PHE A 27 -9.31 24.28 -21.45
N SER A 28 -8.91 24.44 -20.19
CA SER A 28 -7.67 23.91 -19.59
C SER A 28 -7.46 24.59 -18.23
N ALA A 29 -7.80 23.90 -17.15
CA ALA A 29 -7.27 24.20 -15.83
C ALA A 29 -6.84 22.87 -15.21
N LEU A 30 -5.53 22.64 -15.23
CA LEU A 30 -4.87 21.65 -14.39
C LEU A 30 -5.18 21.97 -12.92
N PRO A 31 -5.33 20.96 -12.03
CA PRO A 31 -5.44 21.22 -10.61
C PRO A 31 -4.15 21.86 -10.12
N ASP A 32 -4.26 23.03 -9.51
CA ASP A 32 -3.19 23.69 -8.78
C ASP A 32 -2.89 22.87 -7.51
N TYR A 33 -1.83 22.07 -7.54
CA TYR A 33 -1.33 21.29 -6.40
C TYR A 33 -0.54 22.14 -5.39
N SER A 34 -0.50 23.47 -5.52
CA SER A 34 0.33 24.34 -4.68
C SER A 34 -0.41 24.99 -3.49
N GLN A 35 -1.24 24.23 -2.78
CA GLN A 35 -1.46 24.57 -1.38
C GLN A 35 -0.21 24.10 -0.62
N HIS A 36 0.55 25.04 -0.06
CA HIS A 36 1.58 24.76 0.93
C HIS A 36 0.93 24.10 2.15
N GLU A 37 0.63 22.80 2.06
CA GLU A 37 0.36 21.97 3.22
C GLU A 37 1.61 22.07 4.09
N ASN A 38 1.44 22.60 5.30
CA ASN A 38 2.51 22.56 6.28
C ASN A 38 2.91 21.09 6.45
N LEU A 39 4.20 20.76 6.26
CA LEU A 39 4.70 19.39 6.33
C LEU A 39 4.38 18.73 7.68
N GLU A 40 4.21 19.54 8.73
CA GLU A 40 3.78 19.06 10.04
C GLU A 40 2.32 18.62 10.10
N ASP A 41 1.46 19.16 9.24
CA ASP A 41 0.02 18.87 9.21
C ASP A 41 -0.29 17.56 8.47
N GLN A 42 0.69 16.98 7.77
CA GLN A 42 0.55 15.68 7.09
C GLN A 42 0.58 14.49 8.06
N VAL A 43 1.15 14.66 9.26
CA VAL A 43 1.08 13.70 10.36
C VAL A 43 0.75 14.44 11.65
N LEU A 44 -0.50 14.39 12.07
CA LEU A 44 -0.97 15.03 13.29
C LEU A 44 -0.60 14.19 14.52
N VAL A 45 -0.48 14.86 15.66
CA VAL A 45 -0.23 14.21 16.95
C VAL A 45 -1.40 14.49 17.88
N GLU A 46 -2.06 13.43 18.35
CA GLU A 46 -3.07 13.53 19.42
C GLU A 46 -2.48 13.00 20.73
N GLY A 47 -2.58 13.80 21.80
CA GLY A 47 -2.07 13.45 23.11
C GLY A 47 -3.19 13.15 24.11
N ARG A 48 -3.06 12.03 24.83
CA ARG A 48 -3.87 11.69 26.00
C ARG A 48 -2.96 11.43 27.21
N ALA A 49 -3.52 10.98 28.34
CA ALA A 49 -2.78 10.86 29.59
C ALA A 49 -1.48 10.03 29.45
N LYS A 50 -1.57 8.76 29.05
CA LYS A 50 -0.42 7.87 28.82
C LYS A 50 -0.29 7.38 27.37
N SER A 51 -1.07 7.92 26.44
CA SER A 51 -0.99 7.52 25.03
C SER A 51 -0.72 8.69 24.08
N ARG A 52 -0.06 8.37 22.97
CA ARG A 52 0.13 9.28 21.83
C ARG A 52 -0.38 8.60 20.57
N ALA A 53 -1.09 9.35 19.73
CA ALA A 53 -1.51 8.86 18.42
C ALA A 53 -0.82 9.66 17.31
N ALA A 54 -0.22 8.96 16.36
CA ALA A 54 0.16 9.51 15.07
C ALA A 54 -1.03 9.34 14.10
N VAL A 55 -1.51 10.45 13.54
CA VAL A 55 -2.63 10.47 12.59
C VAL A 55 -2.12 10.85 11.22
N LEU A 56 -2.12 9.91 10.28
CA LEU A 56 -1.79 10.18 8.88
C LEU A 56 -2.88 11.09 8.30
N ASN A 57 -2.50 12.26 7.80
CA ASN A 57 -3.44 13.33 7.49
C ASN A 57 -3.18 13.96 6.11
N ARG A 58 -3.30 13.12 5.07
CA ARG A 58 -3.39 13.53 3.66
C ARG A 58 -4.59 12.84 2.99
N PRO A 59 -5.83 13.10 3.45
CA PRO A 59 -7.01 12.34 3.03
C PRO A 59 -7.33 12.48 1.54
N SER A 60 -6.94 13.61 0.92
CA SER A 60 -7.03 13.86 -0.54
C SER A 60 -6.23 12.84 -1.36
N SER A 61 -5.07 12.43 -0.85
CA SER A 61 -4.17 11.43 -1.44
C SER A 61 -4.25 10.07 -0.74
N LEU A 62 -5.36 9.77 -0.06
CA LEU A 62 -5.56 8.51 0.66
C LEU A 62 -4.45 8.17 1.67
N ASN A 63 -3.86 9.21 2.27
CA ASN A 63 -2.75 9.10 3.21
C ASN A 63 -1.51 8.38 2.61
N ALA A 64 -1.27 8.54 1.30
CA ALA A 64 -0.06 8.05 0.65
C ALA A 64 1.20 8.67 1.29
N LEU A 65 2.20 7.83 1.57
CA LEU A 65 3.42 8.20 2.28
C LEU A 65 4.41 8.95 1.40
N THR A 66 4.96 10.02 1.95
CA THR A 66 6.08 10.79 1.39
C THR A 66 7.27 10.76 2.35
N ALA A 67 8.46 11.13 1.89
CA ALA A 67 9.64 11.22 2.76
C ALA A 67 9.43 12.11 4.00
N PRO A 68 8.83 13.32 3.91
CA PRO A 68 8.55 14.13 5.10
C PRO A 68 7.65 13.43 6.13
N MET A 69 6.63 12.69 5.70
CA MET A 69 5.75 11.95 6.60
C MET A 69 6.51 10.86 7.35
N VAL A 70 7.29 10.04 6.63
CA VAL A 70 8.08 8.96 7.24
C VAL A 70 9.13 9.54 8.18
N ALA A 71 9.80 10.64 7.81
CA ALA A 71 10.77 11.33 8.66
C ALA A 71 10.14 11.83 9.96
N ARG A 72 8.92 12.36 9.87
CA ARG A 72 8.17 12.82 11.04
C ARG A 72 7.74 11.65 11.92
N LEU A 73 7.18 10.59 11.34
CA LEU A 73 6.81 9.37 12.06
C LEU A 73 7.99 8.78 12.82
N LYS A 74 9.14 8.61 12.15
CA LYS A 74 10.37 8.10 12.78
C LYS A 74 10.78 8.94 13.99
N ARG A 75 10.88 10.27 13.84
CA ARG A 75 11.24 11.18 14.95
C ARG A 75 10.25 11.09 16.12
N LEU A 76 8.95 11.00 15.83
CA LEU A 76 7.92 10.87 16.85
C LEU A 76 8.07 9.56 17.61
N TYR A 77 8.22 8.44 16.91
CA TYR A 77 8.32 7.11 17.52
C TYR A 77 9.60 6.99 18.36
N GLU A 78 10.75 7.44 17.88
CA GLU A 78 11.99 7.46 18.67
C GLU A 78 11.84 8.33 19.93
N SER A 79 11.21 9.50 19.81
CA SER A 79 10.97 10.37 20.96
C SER A 79 9.97 9.77 21.97
N TRP A 80 8.94 9.08 21.49
CA TRP A 80 7.90 8.52 22.34
C TRP A 80 8.38 7.28 23.08
N GLU A 81 9.29 6.52 22.51
CA GLU A 81 9.85 5.31 23.11
C GLU A 81 10.68 5.66 24.36
N GLU A 82 11.51 6.70 24.28
CA GLU A 82 12.35 7.16 25.41
C GLU A 82 11.57 7.92 26.50
N ASN A 83 10.31 8.28 26.24
CA ASN A 83 9.55 9.12 27.17
C ASN A 83 8.76 8.28 28.21
N PRO A 84 9.08 8.31 29.51
CA PRO A 84 8.40 7.52 30.54
C PRO A 84 6.93 7.94 30.78
N ASP A 85 6.52 9.12 30.29
CA ASP A 85 5.14 9.57 30.36
C ASP A 85 4.23 8.94 29.28
N ILE A 86 4.81 8.24 28.31
CA ILE A 86 4.06 7.55 27.26
C ILE A 86 4.13 6.06 27.53
N GLY A 87 2.99 5.44 27.83
CA GLY A 87 2.86 4.01 28.06
C GLY A 87 2.63 3.21 26.78
N PHE A 88 1.93 3.77 25.79
CA PHE A 88 1.71 3.13 24.49
C PHE A 88 1.41 4.14 23.39
N VAL A 89 1.51 3.69 22.13
CA VAL A 89 1.32 4.53 20.95
C VAL A 89 0.22 3.98 20.05
N LEU A 90 -0.44 4.87 19.31
CA LEU A 90 -1.45 4.52 18.32
C LEU A 90 -1.06 5.08 16.94
N MET A 91 -1.49 4.40 15.89
CA MET A 91 -1.47 4.91 14.52
C MET A 91 -2.85 4.78 13.89
N LYS A 92 -3.33 5.85 13.26
CA LYS A 92 -4.59 5.86 12.49
C LYS A 92 -4.47 6.78 11.27
N GLY A 93 -5.35 6.62 10.29
CA GLY A 93 -5.47 7.54 9.16
C GLY A 93 -6.69 8.44 9.27
N SER A 94 -6.63 9.64 8.69
CA SER A 94 -7.79 10.51 8.53
C SER A 94 -8.55 10.21 7.24
N GLY A 95 -9.87 10.43 7.25
CA GLY A 95 -10.71 10.24 6.08
C GLY A 95 -11.07 8.78 5.80
N ARG A 96 -10.98 8.36 4.53
CA ARG A 96 -11.50 7.05 4.05
C ARG A 96 -10.45 5.95 3.94
N ALA A 97 -9.21 6.24 4.30
CA ALA A 97 -8.10 5.30 4.20
C ALA A 97 -7.24 5.40 5.44
N PHE A 98 -6.68 4.27 5.87
CA PHE A 98 -5.56 4.30 6.79
C PHE A 98 -4.33 4.83 6.04
N CYS A 99 -3.88 4.11 5.02
CA CYS A 99 -2.76 4.47 4.15
C CYS A 99 -2.80 3.65 2.85
N SER A 100 -2.77 4.30 1.69
CA SER A 100 -2.78 3.63 0.39
C SER A 100 -1.40 3.24 -0.14
N GLY A 101 -0.36 3.26 0.68
CA GLY A 101 1.02 2.94 0.28
C GLY A 101 1.88 4.19 0.04
N GLY A 102 2.94 4.05 -0.75
CA GLY A 102 3.86 5.15 -1.07
C GLY A 102 3.28 6.06 -2.13
N ASP A 103 3.63 7.34 -2.09
CA ASP A 103 3.23 8.31 -3.11
C ASP A 103 4.03 8.09 -4.41
N MET A 104 3.54 7.16 -5.24
CA MET A 104 4.21 6.76 -6.50
C MET A 104 4.23 7.89 -7.54
N ILE A 105 3.26 8.82 -7.49
CA ILE A 105 3.25 10.00 -8.35
C ILE A 105 4.45 10.88 -8.00
N TRP A 106 4.62 11.18 -6.70
CA TRP A 106 5.76 11.93 -6.19
C TRP A 106 7.10 11.24 -6.48
N LEU A 107 7.21 9.91 -6.30
CA LEU A 107 8.43 9.18 -6.66
C LEU A 107 8.76 9.27 -8.16
N ASN A 108 7.74 9.13 -9.02
CA ASN A 108 7.92 9.26 -10.47
C ASN A 108 8.39 10.66 -10.87
N GLU A 109 7.85 11.72 -10.25
CA GLU A 109 8.29 13.10 -10.46
C GLU A 109 9.77 13.28 -10.07
N LEU A 110 10.17 12.83 -8.88
CA LEU A 110 11.57 12.92 -8.42
C LEU A 110 12.54 12.23 -9.39
N VAL A 111 12.21 11.03 -9.84
CA VAL A 111 13.08 10.29 -10.77
C VAL A 111 13.18 11.01 -12.12
N ASN A 112 12.08 11.59 -12.61
CA ASN A 112 12.09 12.34 -13.88
C ASN A 112 12.85 13.67 -13.76
N GLU A 113 12.93 14.25 -12.56
CA GLU A 113 13.78 15.40 -12.23
C GLU A 113 15.27 15.02 -12.01
N GLY A 114 15.62 13.74 -12.09
CA GLY A 114 16.99 13.25 -11.83
C GLY A 114 17.35 13.19 -10.34
N ARG A 115 16.37 13.28 -9.43
CA ARG A 115 16.54 13.30 -7.97
C ARG A 115 16.40 11.91 -7.36
N VAL A 116 17.02 10.91 -7.99
CA VAL A 116 16.91 9.48 -7.58
C VAL A 116 17.39 9.26 -6.15
N GLU A 117 18.40 9.99 -5.69
CA GLU A 117 18.92 9.90 -4.32
C GLU A 117 17.87 10.23 -3.24
N GLU A 118 16.88 11.06 -3.55
CA GLU A 118 15.77 11.34 -2.64
C GLU A 118 14.79 10.15 -2.55
N CYS A 119 14.59 9.43 -3.65
CA CYS A 119 13.84 8.18 -3.65
C CYS A 119 14.56 7.10 -2.83
N LYS A 120 15.89 6.98 -2.98
CA LYS A 120 16.69 6.05 -2.16
C LYS A 120 16.57 6.37 -0.67
N SER A 121 16.71 7.65 -0.35
CA SER A 121 16.55 8.16 1.02
C SER A 121 15.15 7.86 1.58
N PHE A 122 14.10 7.96 0.77
CA PHE A 122 12.74 7.57 1.14
C PHE A 122 12.66 6.09 1.53
N PHE A 123 13.11 5.17 0.66
CA PHE A 123 13.06 3.72 0.96
C PHE A 123 13.90 3.36 2.18
N GLN A 124 15.10 3.95 2.30
CA GLN A 124 15.97 3.70 3.44
C GLN A 124 15.28 4.10 4.76
N MET A 125 14.65 5.28 4.77
CA MET A 125 13.96 5.80 5.94
C MET A 125 12.69 5.01 6.25
N LEU A 126 11.94 4.63 5.21
CA LEU A 126 10.74 3.81 5.32
C LEU A 126 11.07 2.45 5.95
N TYR A 127 12.09 1.75 5.47
CA TYR A 127 12.40 0.41 5.97
C TYR A 127 13.02 0.45 7.36
N LYS A 128 13.83 1.48 7.67
CA LYS A 128 14.24 1.76 9.06
C LYS A 128 13.05 2.01 9.98
N PHE A 129 12.01 2.71 9.50
CA PHE A 129 10.80 2.95 10.27
C PHE A 129 9.95 1.67 10.45
N VAL A 130 9.79 0.86 9.41
CA VAL A 130 9.12 -0.46 9.50
C VAL A 130 9.82 -1.36 10.51
N TYR A 131 11.16 -1.40 10.48
CA TYR A 131 11.95 -2.16 11.46
C TYR A 131 11.80 -1.61 12.88
N LEU A 132 11.85 -0.28 13.06
CA LEU A 132 11.59 0.37 14.35
C LEU A 132 10.23 -0.04 14.91
N GLN A 133 9.20 -0.07 14.06
CA GLN A 133 7.87 -0.47 14.45
C GLN A 133 7.78 -1.95 14.83
N GLY A 134 8.44 -2.81 14.07
CA GLY A 134 8.55 -4.25 14.35
C GLY A 134 9.27 -4.58 15.65
N THR A 135 10.10 -3.66 16.14
CA THR A 135 10.99 -3.85 17.30
C THR A 135 10.68 -2.85 18.44
N TYR A 136 9.51 -2.21 18.40
CA TYR A 136 9.18 -1.06 19.24
C TYR A 136 8.94 -1.44 20.71
N LEU A 137 9.66 -0.84 21.66
CA LEU A 137 9.66 -1.32 23.05
C LEU A 137 8.35 -1.11 23.81
N LYS A 138 7.43 -0.30 23.27
CA LYS A 138 6.12 -0.01 23.88
C LYS A 138 4.99 -0.63 23.06
N PRO A 139 3.84 -0.92 23.68
CA PRO A 139 2.67 -1.35 22.93
C PRO A 139 2.29 -0.36 21.83
N HIS A 140 2.08 -0.90 20.64
CA HIS A 140 1.65 -0.16 19.45
C HIS A 140 0.32 -0.70 18.96
N VAL A 141 -0.65 0.21 18.74
CA VAL A 141 -1.99 -0.10 18.22
C VAL A 141 -2.21 0.59 16.89
N ALA A 142 -2.31 -0.17 15.80
CA ALA A 142 -2.75 0.34 14.49
C ALA A 142 -4.27 0.20 14.35
N ILE A 143 -4.97 1.29 14.00
CA ILE A 143 -6.38 1.26 13.61
C ILE A 143 -6.45 1.36 12.09
N LEU A 144 -6.74 0.22 11.46
CA LEU A 144 -6.73 0.02 10.01
C LEU A 144 -8.11 0.23 9.40
N ASP A 145 -8.69 1.41 9.60
CA ASP A 145 -9.99 1.75 9.03
C ASP A 145 -9.87 2.23 7.57
N GLY A 146 -10.46 1.47 6.64
CA GLY A 146 -10.39 1.78 5.22
C GLY A 146 -9.22 1.14 4.48
N ILE A 147 -8.77 1.79 3.41
CA ILE A 147 -7.70 1.29 2.53
C ILE A 147 -6.37 1.21 3.31
N THR A 148 -5.75 0.03 3.30
CA THR A 148 -4.44 -0.28 3.88
C THR A 148 -3.63 -1.06 2.84
N MET A 149 -2.81 -0.39 2.04
CA MET A 149 -2.12 -1.02 0.91
C MET A 149 -0.62 -0.77 0.91
N GLY A 150 0.12 -1.72 0.34
CA GLY A 150 1.58 -1.62 0.15
C GLY A 150 2.34 -1.27 1.41
N CYS A 151 3.24 -0.30 1.33
CA CYS A 151 3.98 0.14 2.50
C CYS A 151 3.10 0.77 3.61
N GLY A 152 1.83 1.08 3.35
CA GLY A 152 0.84 1.39 4.38
C GLY A 152 0.59 0.20 5.33
N ALA A 153 0.52 -1.00 4.79
CA ALA A 153 0.54 -2.21 5.61
C ALA A 153 1.89 -2.39 6.32
N GLY A 154 3.00 -2.09 5.64
CA GLY A 154 4.35 -2.16 6.21
C GLY A 154 4.53 -1.29 7.47
N ILE A 155 3.95 -0.08 7.50
CA ILE A 155 3.98 0.80 8.67
C ILE A 155 2.85 0.52 9.69
N SER A 156 2.22 -0.66 9.65
CA SER A 156 1.16 -0.99 10.61
C SER A 156 1.25 -2.40 11.15
N LEU A 157 1.41 -3.40 10.28
CA LEU A 157 1.47 -4.82 10.62
C LEU A 157 2.59 -5.24 11.58
N PRO A 158 3.81 -4.67 11.55
CA PRO A 158 4.88 -5.03 12.50
C PRO A 158 4.55 -4.75 13.98
N GLY A 159 3.45 -4.05 14.29
CA GLY A 159 3.09 -3.68 15.65
C GLY A 159 2.36 -4.77 16.44
N MET A 160 2.26 -4.58 17.77
CA MET A 160 1.62 -5.56 18.66
C MET A 160 0.13 -5.78 18.40
N PHE A 161 -0.61 -4.71 18.08
CA PHE A 161 -2.05 -4.78 17.87
C PHE A 161 -2.44 -4.09 16.57
N SER A 162 -3.23 -4.79 15.78
CA SER A 162 -3.89 -4.28 14.57
C SER A 162 -5.40 -4.47 14.71
N VAL A 163 -6.13 -3.36 14.69
CA VAL A 163 -7.58 -3.29 14.76
C VAL A 163 -8.12 -3.02 13.36
N VAL A 164 -8.84 -3.97 12.79
CA VAL A 164 -9.48 -3.86 11.47
C VAL A 164 -11.00 -3.67 11.62
N THR A 165 -11.64 -3.17 10.57
CA THR A 165 -13.06 -2.85 10.54
C THR A 165 -13.77 -3.46 9.33
N ASP A 166 -15.09 -3.26 9.27
CA ASP A 166 -15.93 -3.55 8.11
C ASP A 166 -15.55 -2.74 6.86
N LYS A 167 -14.74 -1.68 7.02
CA LYS A 167 -14.24 -0.85 5.91
C LYS A 167 -12.82 -1.21 5.48
N THR A 168 -12.11 -2.05 6.22
CA THR A 168 -10.72 -2.39 5.92
C THR A 168 -10.62 -3.06 4.55
N ILE A 169 -9.71 -2.55 3.72
CA ILE A 169 -9.34 -3.15 2.44
C ILE A 169 -7.82 -3.26 2.42
N PHE A 170 -7.32 -4.47 2.60
CA PHE A 170 -5.91 -4.81 2.59
C PHE A 170 -5.48 -5.37 1.22
N ALA A 171 -4.36 -4.92 0.67
CA ALA A 171 -3.77 -5.50 -0.54
C ALA A 171 -2.30 -5.08 -0.74
N TYR A 172 -1.58 -5.89 -1.52
CA TYR A 172 -0.28 -5.57 -2.09
C TYR A 172 -0.36 -5.57 -3.64
N PRO A 173 -0.79 -4.46 -4.27
CA PRO A 173 -1.02 -4.38 -5.70
C PRO A 173 0.25 -4.07 -6.54
N GLU A 174 1.43 -4.17 -5.95
CA GLU A 174 2.70 -3.66 -6.51
C GLU A 174 3.10 -4.37 -7.81
N THR A 175 2.85 -5.68 -7.92
CA THR A 175 3.15 -6.44 -9.14
C THR A 175 2.37 -5.91 -10.35
N GLN A 176 1.16 -5.39 -10.12
CA GLN A 176 0.39 -4.72 -11.16
C GLN A 176 0.86 -3.29 -11.46
N MET A 177 1.67 -2.70 -10.59
CA MET A 177 2.32 -1.40 -10.80
C MET A 177 3.75 -1.52 -11.35
N GLY A 178 4.24 -2.73 -11.63
CA GLY A 178 5.62 -2.93 -12.07
C GLY A 178 6.64 -2.83 -10.93
N PHE A 179 6.21 -3.15 -9.71
CA PHE A 179 7.02 -3.14 -8.50
C PHE A 179 6.84 -4.43 -7.70
N HIS A 180 7.56 -4.58 -6.60
CA HIS A 180 7.47 -5.76 -5.74
C HIS A 180 6.73 -5.44 -4.43
N PRO A 181 6.03 -6.41 -3.81
CA PRO A 181 5.49 -6.24 -2.46
C PRO A 181 6.62 -5.95 -1.47
N ASP A 182 6.58 -4.77 -0.86
CA ASP A 182 7.71 -4.21 -0.13
C ASP A 182 7.37 -3.87 1.34
N ALA A 183 8.30 -3.22 2.04
CA ALA A 183 8.12 -2.75 3.42
C ALA A 183 7.73 -3.88 4.41
N GLY A 184 8.39 -5.02 4.29
CA GLY A 184 8.21 -6.21 5.11
C GLY A 184 7.14 -7.17 4.58
N ALA A 185 6.53 -6.91 3.42
CA ALA A 185 5.51 -7.78 2.83
C ALA A 185 6.00 -9.24 2.73
N SER A 186 7.26 -9.44 2.32
CA SER A 186 7.83 -10.78 2.20
C SER A 186 7.99 -11.50 3.54
N TYR A 187 8.03 -10.78 4.65
CA TYR A 187 8.00 -11.35 5.98
C TYR A 187 6.57 -11.76 6.39
N TYR A 188 5.60 -10.87 6.28
CA TYR A 188 4.23 -11.11 6.77
C TYR A 188 3.44 -12.06 5.87
N LEU A 189 3.50 -11.87 4.55
CA LEU A 189 2.76 -12.70 3.60
C LEU A 189 3.26 -14.15 3.59
N SER A 190 4.58 -14.36 3.72
CA SER A 190 5.17 -15.71 3.73
C SER A 190 4.81 -16.55 4.95
N ARG A 191 4.27 -15.93 6.00
CA ARG A 191 3.81 -16.58 7.24
C ARG A 191 2.32 -16.88 7.25
N LEU A 192 1.60 -16.49 6.20
CA LEU A 192 0.19 -16.83 6.06
C LEU A 192 -0.01 -18.32 5.82
N PRO A 193 -1.23 -18.85 6.11
CA PRO A 193 -1.53 -20.26 5.89
C PRO A 193 -1.26 -20.68 4.44
N GLY A 194 -0.55 -21.80 4.30
CA GLY A 194 -0.24 -22.40 2.99
C GLY A 194 0.49 -21.45 2.04
N CYS A 195 -0.06 -21.31 0.84
CA CYS A 195 0.42 -20.45 -0.24
C CYS A 195 -0.42 -19.16 -0.41
N LEU A 196 -1.17 -18.76 0.62
CA LEU A 196 -1.97 -17.53 0.57
C LEU A 196 -1.12 -16.28 0.36
N GLY A 197 0.10 -16.25 0.91
CA GLY A 197 1.03 -15.14 0.73
C GLY A 197 1.43 -14.92 -0.73
N GLU A 198 1.81 -16.00 -1.40
CA GLU A 198 2.15 -16.03 -2.83
C GLU A 198 0.94 -15.62 -3.69
N TYR A 199 -0.27 -16.10 -3.35
CA TYR A 199 -1.50 -15.66 -4.00
C TYR A 199 -1.69 -14.14 -3.91
N LEU A 200 -1.61 -13.58 -2.71
CA LEU A 200 -1.84 -12.14 -2.49
C LEU A 200 -0.78 -11.29 -3.19
N ALA A 201 0.49 -11.69 -3.10
CA ALA A 201 1.62 -10.99 -3.73
C ALA A 201 1.53 -10.97 -5.27
N LEU A 202 1.19 -12.10 -5.88
CA LEU A 202 1.16 -12.23 -7.35
C LEU A 202 -0.12 -11.65 -7.96
N THR A 203 -1.26 -11.80 -7.30
CA THR A 203 -2.55 -11.34 -7.84
C THR A 203 -2.94 -9.93 -7.39
N GLY A 204 -2.31 -9.39 -6.34
CA GLY A 204 -2.71 -8.13 -5.72
C GLY A 204 -4.18 -8.14 -5.25
N ASP A 205 -4.72 -9.32 -4.94
CA ASP A 205 -6.08 -9.43 -4.47
C ASP A 205 -6.27 -8.81 -3.08
N LYS A 206 -7.53 -8.46 -2.80
CA LYS A 206 -7.88 -7.75 -1.59
C LYS A 206 -8.35 -8.73 -0.52
N LEU A 207 -7.98 -8.45 0.73
CA LEU A 207 -8.64 -9.01 1.90
C LEU A 207 -9.47 -7.93 2.58
N ASN A 208 -10.64 -8.30 3.05
CA ASN A 208 -11.40 -7.46 3.98
C ASN A 208 -10.95 -7.69 5.44
N GLY A 209 -11.47 -6.88 6.38
CA GLY A 209 -11.11 -6.99 7.80
C GLY A 209 -11.42 -8.38 8.42
N VAL A 210 -12.52 -9.02 8.03
CA VAL A 210 -12.87 -10.36 8.53
C VAL A 210 -11.85 -11.41 8.07
N GLU A 211 -11.44 -11.33 6.81
CA GLU A 211 -10.44 -12.23 6.23
C GLU A 211 -9.07 -12.03 6.88
N MET A 212 -8.67 -10.78 7.16
CA MET A 212 -7.42 -10.49 7.86
C MET A 212 -7.36 -11.11 9.26
N ILE A 213 -8.47 -11.11 10.01
CA ILE A 213 -8.52 -11.81 11.31
C ILE A 213 -8.38 -13.31 11.11
N ALA A 214 -9.15 -13.87 10.17
CA ALA A 214 -9.22 -15.31 9.99
C ALA A 214 -7.91 -15.92 9.46
N CYS A 215 -7.11 -15.17 8.71
CA CYS A 215 -5.76 -15.61 8.27
C CYS A 215 -4.62 -15.18 9.22
N GLY A 216 -4.92 -14.46 10.31
CA GLY A 216 -3.93 -14.04 11.30
C GLY A 216 -3.11 -12.79 10.96
N LEU A 217 -3.50 -12.00 9.94
CA LEU A 217 -2.90 -10.69 9.66
C LEU A 217 -3.33 -9.60 10.64
N ALA A 218 -4.52 -9.74 11.22
CA ALA A 218 -5.07 -8.80 12.16
C ALA A 218 -5.34 -9.44 13.52
N THR A 219 -5.23 -8.64 14.58
CA THR A 219 -5.44 -9.12 15.96
C THR A 219 -6.88 -8.94 16.44
N HIS A 220 -7.53 -7.84 16.06
CA HIS A 220 -8.85 -7.46 16.57
C HIS A 220 -9.72 -6.92 15.45
N TYR A 221 -11.01 -7.25 15.48
CA TYR A 221 -12.00 -6.68 14.57
C TYR A 221 -13.06 -5.92 15.34
N SER A 222 -13.44 -4.75 14.86
CA SER A 222 -14.56 -3.97 15.38
C SER A 222 -15.28 -3.27 14.24
N LEU A 223 -16.60 -3.13 14.34
CA LEU A 223 -17.34 -2.25 13.44
C LEU A 223 -16.81 -0.81 13.52
N ASN A 224 -16.74 -0.14 12.36
CA ASN A 224 -16.35 1.26 12.23
C ASN A 224 -17.15 2.18 13.16
N ALA A 225 -18.45 1.90 13.32
CA ALA A 225 -19.35 2.65 14.19
C ALA A 225 -18.95 2.67 15.68
N ARG A 226 -18.09 1.73 16.12
CA ARG A 226 -17.59 1.64 17.50
C ARG A 226 -16.19 2.18 17.68
N LEU A 227 -15.48 2.57 16.61
CA LEU A 227 -14.09 3.04 16.72
C LEU A 227 -13.95 4.23 17.66
N ALA A 228 -14.87 5.18 17.63
CA ALA A 228 -14.85 6.32 18.56
C ALA A 228 -14.87 5.89 20.04
N LEU A 229 -15.60 4.82 20.37
CA LEU A 229 -15.64 4.27 21.73
C LEU A 229 -14.32 3.58 22.10
N ILE A 230 -13.71 2.87 21.15
CA ILE A 230 -12.39 2.24 21.35
C ILE A 230 -11.32 3.30 21.58
N GLU A 231 -11.27 4.32 20.73
CA GLU A 231 -10.30 5.42 20.86
C GLU A 231 -10.48 6.18 22.18
N GLU A 232 -11.73 6.44 22.59
CA GLU A 232 -12.01 7.05 23.89
C GLU A 232 -11.55 6.15 25.05
N ARG A 233 -11.82 4.85 24.97
CA ARG A 233 -11.37 3.89 25.98
C ARG A 233 -9.85 3.87 26.09
N LEU A 234 -9.15 3.72 24.97
CA LEU A 234 -7.69 3.73 24.91
C LEU A 234 -7.13 5.07 25.45
N GLY A 235 -7.74 6.20 25.09
CA GLY A 235 -7.33 7.52 25.58
C GLY A 235 -7.46 7.71 27.09
N ARG A 236 -8.27 6.90 27.79
CA ARG A 236 -8.42 6.93 29.24
C ARG A 236 -7.50 5.97 29.98
N LEU A 237 -6.82 5.05 29.27
CA LEU A 237 -5.92 4.11 29.90
C LEU A 237 -4.67 4.83 30.44
N ILE A 238 -4.29 4.44 31.66
CA ILE A 238 -3.06 4.89 32.33
C ILE A 238 -2.24 3.63 32.59
N THR A 239 -1.62 3.10 31.55
CA THR A 239 -0.87 1.84 31.58
C THR A 239 0.15 1.79 30.44
N ASP A 240 1.19 1.01 30.64
CA ASP A 240 2.16 0.51 29.67
C ASP A 240 2.07 -1.03 29.53
N ASP A 241 1.16 -1.68 30.26
CA ASP A 241 0.96 -3.12 30.26
C ASP A 241 0.17 -3.55 29.01
N ARG A 242 0.82 -4.38 28.19
CA ARG A 242 0.25 -5.01 27.00
C ARG A 242 -1.08 -5.70 27.28
N THR A 243 -1.18 -6.45 28.38
CA THR A 243 -2.35 -7.29 28.68
C THR A 243 -3.61 -6.46 28.96
N VAL A 244 -3.42 -5.28 29.56
CA VAL A 244 -4.50 -4.32 29.84
C VAL A 244 -5.03 -3.71 28.53
N ILE A 245 -4.13 -3.42 27.59
CA ILE A 245 -4.49 -2.89 26.26
C ILE A 245 -5.24 -3.97 25.47
N GLU A 246 -4.70 -5.19 25.41
CA GLU A 246 -5.33 -6.34 24.76
C GLU A 246 -6.75 -6.59 25.29
N THR A 247 -6.90 -6.68 26.63
CA THR A 247 -8.20 -6.89 27.26
C THR A 247 -9.16 -5.73 26.95
N SER A 248 -8.66 -4.49 26.86
CA SER A 248 -9.48 -3.33 26.53
C SER A 248 -9.94 -3.36 25.07
N LEU A 249 -9.10 -3.82 24.13
CA LEU A 249 -9.48 -3.99 22.73
C LEU A 249 -10.49 -5.14 22.57
N ALA A 250 -10.25 -6.28 23.23
CA ALA A 250 -11.12 -7.45 23.19
C ALA A 250 -12.56 -7.17 23.69
N GLN A 251 -12.75 -6.24 24.63
CA GLN A 251 -14.08 -5.82 25.10
C GLN A 251 -14.98 -5.23 24.01
N TYR A 252 -14.38 -4.65 22.96
CA TYR A 252 -15.10 -4.09 21.83
C TYR A 252 -14.97 -4.95 20.57
N GLY A 253 -14.21 -6.04 20.65
CA GLY A 253 -13.99 -6.96 19.56
C GLY A 253 -15.27 -7.73 19.23
N ASP A 254 -15.61 -7.80 17.95
CA ASP A 254 -16.69 -8.65 17.45
C ASP A 254 -16.11 -9.98 16.95
N ILE A 255 -16.75 -11.09 17.31
CA ILE A 255 -16.42 -12.40 16.74
C ILE A 255 -16.99 -12.45 15.32
N VAL A 256 -16.10 -12.62 14.35
CA VAL A 256 -16.44 -12.66 12.93
C VAL A 256 -15.92 -13.95 12.28
N PHE A 257 -16.64 -14.40 11.26
CA PHE A 257 -16.27 -15.57 10.47
C PHE A 257 -16.31 -15.20 8.98
N PRO A 258 -15.35 -15.69 8.18
CA PRO A 258 -15.38 -15.50 6.73
C PRO A 258 -16.71 -15.99 6.14
N ASP A 259 -17.23 -15.26 5.15
CA ASP A 259 -18.39 -15.71 4.40
C ASP A 259 -18.02 -16.77 3.35
N LYS A 260 -19.04 -17.40 2.74
CA LYS A 260 -18.85 -18.47 1.75
C LYS A 260 -18.09 -18.03 0.48
N THR A 261 -18.00 -16.74 0.21
CA THR A 261 -17.28 -16.18 -0.94
C THR A 261 -15.84 -15.82 -0.62
N SER A 262 -15.44 -15.88 0.66
CA SER A 262 -14.09 -15.59 1.10
C SER A 262 -13.05 -16.47 0.41
N VAL A 263 -11.91 -15.85 0.12
CA VAL A 263 -10.74 -16.53 -0.44
C VAL A 263 -10.21 -17.63 0.50
N LEU A 264 -10.50 -17.54 1.80
CA LEU A 264 -10.06 -18.54 2.79
C LEU A 264 -10.77 -19.90 2.63
N HIS A 265 -11.91 -19.94 1.94
CA HIS A 265 -12.52 -21.22 1.54
C HIS A 265 -11.86 -21.85 0.32
N LYS A 266 -10.85 -21.20 -0.27
CA LYS A 266 -10.14 -21.66 -1.47
C LYS A 266 -8.70 -22.08 -1.18
N ILE A 267 -8.31 -22.21 0.09
CA ILE A 267 -6.93 -22.52 0.50
C ILE A 267 -6.41 -23.80 -0.16
N GLU A 268 -7.19 -24.87 -0.23
CA GLU A 268 -6.76 -26.11 -0.90
C GLU A 268 -6.42 -25.88 -2.39
N THR A 269 -7.24 -25.10 -3.10
CA THR A 269 -6.99 -24.74 -4.50
C THR A 269 -5.82 -23.78 -4.64
N ILE A 270 -5.67 -22.84 -3.70
CA ILE A 270 -4.53 -21.92 -3.63
C ILE A 270 -3.24 -22.70 -3.44
N ASP A 271 -3.16 -23.59 -2.46
CA ASP A 271 -1.98 -24.41 -2.18
C ASP A 271 -1.62 -25.29 -3.37
N LYS A 272 -2.62 -25.87 -4.02
CA LYS A 272 -2.44 -26.66 -5.25
C LYS A 272 -1.84 -25.83 -6.38
N CYS A 273 -2.29 -24.59 -6.60
CA CYS A 273 -1.88 -23.80 -7.75
C CYS A 273 -0.65 -22.92 -7.49
N PHE A 274 -0.53 -22.33 -6.30
CA PHE A 274 0.51 -21.38 -5.92
C PHE A 274 1.70 -22.04 -5.20
N GLY A 275 1.63 -23.35 -4.92
CA GLY A 275 2.74 -24.12 -4.35
C GLY A 275 3.87 -24.45 -5.33
N HIS A 276 3.70 -24.16 -6.63
CA HIS A 276 4.70 -24.44 -7.67
C HIS A 276 5.87 -23.47 -7.67
N ASP A 277 7.03 -23.91 -8.16
CA ASP A 277 8.31 -23.23 -7.98
C ASP A 277 8.49 -21.96 -8.81
N THR A 278 7.85 -21.94 -9.97
CA THR A 278 7.94 -20.84 -10.93
C THR A 278 6.58 -20.22 -11.22
N VAL A 279 6.58 -18.95 -11.66
CA VAL A 279 5.33 -18.25 -12.03
C VAL A 279 4.66 -18.94 -13.22
N GLU A 280 5.45 -19.46 -14.15
CA GLU A 280 5.00 -20.23 -15.30
C GLU A 280 4.21 -21.47 -14.88
N GLU A 281 4.76 -22.28 -13.97
CA GLU A 281 4.05 -23.46 -13.45
C GLU A 281 2.78 -23.10 -12.66
N ILE A 282 2.79 -21.98 -11.91
CA ILE A 282 1.60 -21.48 -11.22
C ILE A 282 0.50 -21.12 -12.23
N ILE A 283 0.85 -20.47 -13.34
CA ILE A 283 -0.10 -20.13 -14.41
C ILE A 283 -0.65 -21.41 -15.05
N ASP A 284 0.21 -22.37 -15.39
CA ASP A 284 -0.21 -23.65 -15.98
C ASP A 284 -1.17 -24.40 -15.03
N ALA A 285 -0.86 -24.44 -13.73
CA ALA A 285 -1.72 -25.06 -12.72
C ALA A 285 -3.08 -24.37 -12.62
N LEU A 286 -3.10 -23.03 -12.63
CA LEU A 286 -4.33 -22.24 -12.62
C LEU A 286 -5.16 -22.43 -13.89
N GLU A 287 -4.53 -22.54 -15.06
CA GLU A 287 -5.22 -22.78 -16.34
C GLU A 287 -5.90 -24.16 -16.35
N ASN A 288 -5.19 -25.19 -15.87
CA ASN A 288 -5.73 -26.53 -15.70
C ASN A 288 -6.91 -26.55 -14.70
N GLU A 289 -6.76 -25.87 -13.57
CA GLU A 289 -7.82 -25.77 -12.56
C GLU A 289 -9.04 -25.01 -13.11
N ALA A 290 -8.83 -23.89 -13.81
CA ALA A 290 -9.87 -23.08 -14.42
C ALA A 290 -10.64 -23.80 -15.55
N ALA A 291 -10.02 -24.80 -16.19
CA ALA A 291 -10.66 -25.66 -17.18
C ALA A 291 -11.53 -26.75 -16.53
N SER A 292 -11.13 -27.25 -15.35
CA SER A 292 -11.80 -28.35 -14.65
C SER A 292 -12.91 -27.89 -13.69
N SER A 293 -12.83 -26.66 -13.19
CA SER A 293 -13.77 -26.10 -12.21
C SER A 293 -14.78 -25.14 -12.84
N TYR A 294 -16.02 -25.17 -12.36
CA TYR A 294 -17.05 -24.17 -12.70
C TYR A 294 -16.83 -22.83 -11.98
N GLU A 295 -15.88 -22.77 -11.03
CA GLU A 295 -15.61 -21.55 -10.27
C GLU A 295 -14.89 -20.50 -11.11
N ASN A 296 -15.40 -19.26 -11.06
CA ASN A 296 -14.83 -18.14 -11.80
C ASN A 296 -13.57 -17.53 -11.12
N TRP A 297 -13.19 -18.03 -9.94
CA TRP A 297 -12.08 -17.48 -9.17
C TRP A 297 -10.73 -17.72 -9.85
N CYS A 298 -10.43 -18.95 -10.30
CA CYS A 298 -9.18 -19.25 -11.01
C CYS A 298 -9.01 -18.37 -12.26
N LYS A 299 -10.09 -18.16 -13.02
CA LYS A 299 -10.10 -17.27 -14.20
C LYS A 299 -9.80 -15.81 -13.83
N THR A 300 -10.31 -15.36 -12.69
CA THR A 300 -10.06 -14.01 -12.18
C THR A 300 -8.61 -13.85 -11.71
N ALA A 301 -8.07 -14.83 -11.00
CA ALA A 301 -6.66 -14.86 -10.58
C ALA A 301 -5.71 -14.86 -11.79
N LEU A 302 -5.95 -15.72 -12.78
CA LEU A 302 -5.21 -15.76 -14.04
C LEU A 302 -5.19 -14.42 -14.76
N ARG A 303 -6.35 -13.77 -14.88
CA ARG A 303 -6.43 -12.45 -15.53
C ARG A 303 -5.54 -11.44 -14.81
N LYS A 304 -5.59 -11.38 -13.48
CA LYS A 304 -4.79 -10.44 -12.68
C LYS A 304 -3.28 -10.69 -12.83
N ILE A 305 -2.86 -11.95 -12.83
CA ILE A 305 -1.45 -12.31 -13.06
C ILE A 305 -1.03 -11.88 -14.48
N LYS A 306 -1.85 -12.13 -15.50
CA LYS A 306 -1.56 -11.73 -16.89
C LYS A 306 -1.53 -10.21 -17.10
N GLU A 307 -2.21 -9.43 -16.26
CA GLU A 307 -2.16 -7.96 -16.27
C GLU A 307 -0.93 -7.38 -15.55
N ALA A 308 -0.23 -8.17 -14.73
CA ALA A 308 0.93 -7.74 -13.95
C ALA A 308 2.23 -7.75 -14.77
N SER A 309 3.25 -7.04 -14.27
CA SER A 309 4.59 -7.05 -14.87
C SER A 309 5.22 -8.45 -14.75
N PRO A 310 5.66 -9.08 -15.86
CA PRO A 310 6.28 -10.40 -15.83
C PRO A 310 7.50 -10.47 -14.91
N LEU A 311 8.35 -9.46 -14.95
CA LEU A 311 9.52 -9.37 -14.10
C LEU A 311 9.14 -9.21 -12.62
N SER A 312 8.15 -8.35 -12.34
CA SER A 312 7.66 -8.12 -10.97
C SER A 312 7.04 -9.37 -10.35
N LEU A 313 6.36 -10.22 -11.15
CA LEU A 313 5.82 -11.50 -10.69
C LEU A 313 6.94 -12.44 -10.22
N LYS A 314 8.03 -12.58 -11.01
CA LYS A 314 9.16 -13.45 -10.64
C LYS A 314 9.88 -12.94 -9.39
N ILE A 315 10.10 -11.63 -9.30
CA ILE A 315 10.69 -10.97 -8.13
C ILE A 315 9.80 -11.20 -6.88
N ALA A 316 8.49 -10.98 -7.00
CA ALA A 316 7.57 -11.15 -5.88
C ALA A 316 7.55 -12.61 -5.38
N LEU A 317 7.44 -13.59 -6.28
CA LEU A 317 7.44 -15.01 -5.91
C LEU A 317 8.72 -15.39 -5.15
N ARG A 318 9.89 -15.00 -5.67
CA ARG A 318 11.17 -15.25 -5.01
C ARG A 318 11.25 -14.57 -3.65
N SER A 319 10.83 -13.30 -3.56
CA SER A 319 10.86 -12.52 -2.32
C SER A 319 10.02 -13.18 -1.22
N ILE A 320 8.76 -13.57 -1.50
CA ILE A 320 7.89 -14.25 -0.52
C ILE A 320 8.53 -15.58 -0.07
N ARG A 321 9.02 -16.40 -1.00
CA ARG A 321 9.55 -17.73 -0.70
C ARG A 321 10.81 -17.69 0.16
N GLU A 322 11.76 -16.84 -0.18
CA GLU A 322 12.96 -16.65 0.63
C GLU A 322 12.61 -15.99 2.00
N GLY A 323 11.62 -15.09 2.03
CA GLY A 323 11.15 -14.42 3.26
C GLY A 323 10.52 -15.36 4.30
N ARG A 324 10.09 -16.55 3.87
CA ARG A 324 9.56 -17.61 4.74
C ARG A 324 10.60 -18.12 5.74
N PHE A 325 11.88 -18.02 5.40
CA PHE A 325 13.00 -18.55 6.20
C PHE A 325 13.90 -17.46 6.79
N GLN A 326 13.50 -16.19 6.67
CA GLN A 326 14.29 -15.03 7.08
C GLN A 326 13.62 -14.24 8.21
N SER A 327 14.42 -13.55 9.01
CA SER A 327 13.95 -12.57 9.99
C SER A 327 13.47 -11.28 9.31
N LEU A 328 12.75 -10.43 10.05
CA LEU A 328 12.21 -9.18 9.49
C LEU A 328 13.32 -8.26 8.95
N ASP A 329 14.44 -8.12 9.66
CA ASP A 329 15.59 -7.32 9.23
C ASP A 329 16.21 -7.86 7.92
N GLN A 330 16.33 -9.17 7.78
CA GLN A 330 16.84 -9.81 6.57
C GLN A 330 15.89 -9.58 5.39
N CYS A 331 14.59 -9.73 5.60
CA CYS A 331 13.57 -9.42 4.59
C CYS A 331 13.65 -7.95 4.15
N LEU A 332 13.72 -7.01 5.11
CA LEU A 332 13.79 -5.57 4.82
C LEU A 332 15.09 -5.19 4.09
N ALA A 333 16.23 -5.77 4.47
CA ALA A 333 17.49 -5.54 3.78
C ALA A 333 17.44 -6.04 2.32
N ARG A 334 16.89 -7.24 2.08
CA ARG A 334 16.69 -7.73 0.72
C ARG A 334 15.72 -6.86 -0.07
N GLU A 335 14.56 -6.55 0.49
CA GLU A 335 13.56 -5.70 -0.15
C GLU A 335 14.13 -4.31 -0.46
N TYR A 336 15.06 -3.79 0.36
CA TYR A 336 15.75 -2.53 0.09
C TYR A 336 16.52 -2.59 -1.23
N ARG A 337 17.31 -3.65 -1.44
CA ARG A 337 18.04 -3.87 -2.69
C ARG A 337 17.09 -3.94 -3.88
N VAL A 338 16.02 -4.72 -3.75
CA VAL A 338 15.01 -4.89 -4.80
C VAL A 338 14.35 -3.54 -5.14
N SER A 339 14.01 -2.73 -4.13
CA SER A 339 13.44 -1.39 -4.32
C SER A 339 14.40 -0.43 -5.00
N LEU A 340 15.67 -0.40 -4.59
CA LEU A 340 16.70 0.44 -5.19
C LEU A 340 16.93 0.07 -6.67
N THR A 341 17.03 -1.23 -6.97
CA THR A 341 17.15 -1.69 -8.36
C THR A 341 15.91 -1.31 -9.17
N GLY A 342 14.71 -1.47 -8.60
CA GLY A 342 13.43 -1.11 -9.24
C GLY A 342 13.31 0.37 -9.61
N ILE A 343 13.82 1.29 -8.78
CA ILE A 343 13.80 2.73 -9.09
C ILE A 343 14.95 3.18 -9.99
N SER A 344 16.01 2.38 -10.13
CA SER A 344 17.22 2.76 -10.87
C SER A 344 17.03 2.82 -12.40
N LYS A 345 15.94 2.22 -12.93
CA LYS A 345 15.70 2.05 -14.38
C LYS A 345 16.78 1.27 -15.13
N THR A 346 17.66 0.56 -14.43
CA THR A 346 18.78 -0.17 -15.04
C THR A 346 18.33 -1.48 -15.71
N VAL A 347 17.47 -2.25 -15.03
CA VAL A 347 16.96 -3.53 -15.52
C VAL A 347 15.63 -3.38 -16.25
N SER A 348 14.69 -2.62 -15.65
CA SER A 348 13.36 -2.40 -16.21
C SER A 348 12.84 -1.01 -15.85
N THR A 349 11.89 -0.52 -16.66
CA THR A 349 11.15 0.72 -16.43
C THR A 349 9.72 0.47 -15.96
N ASP A 350 9.38 -0.78 -15.63
CA ASP A 350 8.00 -1.20 -15.34
C ASP A 350 7.35 -0.41 -14.21
N LEU A 351 8.06 -0.08 -13.13
CA LEU A 351 7.52 0.76 -12.05
C LEU A 351 6.93 2.09 -12.58
N PHE A 352 7.65 2.73 -13.50
CA PHE A 352 7.26 4.03 -14.04
C PHE A 352 6.14 3.89 -15.08
N GLU A 353 6.18 2.83 -15.89
CA GLU A 353 5.11 2.52 -16.83
C GLU A 353 3.80 2.13 -16.11
N GLY A 354 3.89 1.35 -15.03
CA GLY A 354 2.75 0.99 -14.20
C GLY A 354 2.18 2.20 -13.47
N THR A 355 3.05 3.08 -12.95
CA THR A 355 2.64 4.38 -12.37
C THR A 355 1.91 5.24 -13.39
N ARG A 356 2.45 5.36 -14.61
CA ARG A 356 1.80 6.07 -15.72
C ARG A 356 0.42 5.49 -16.02
N ALA A 357 0.36 4.19 -16.29
CA ALA A 357 -0.87 3.51 -16.72
C ALA A 357 -1.99 3.55 -15.67
N ARG A 358 -1.65 3.45 -14.37
CA ARG A 358 -2.63 3.30 -13.29
C ARG A 358 -2.96 4.59 -12.55
N LEU A 359 -2.01 5.51 -12.39
CA LEU A 359 -2.18 6.68 -11.53
C LEU A 359 -2.23 7.99 -12.32
N LEU A 360 -1.43 8.12 -13.38
CA LEU A 360 -1.36 9.35 -14.18
C LEU A 360 -2.41 9.35 -15.30
N ASP A 361 -2.22 8.47 -16.30
CA ASP A 361 -3.05 8.42 -17.51
C ASP A 361 -4.34 7.62 -17.26
N LYS A 362 -4.30 6.66 -16.33
CA LYS A 362 -5.43 5.81 -15.94
C LYS A 362 -6.05 5.05 -17.13
N ASP A 363 -5.20 4.63 -18.06
CA ASP A 363 -5.58 3.78 -19.19
C ASP A 363 -5.66 2.30 -18.82
N PHE A 364 -5.05 1.90 -17.69
CA PHE A 364 -4.93 0.52 -17.22
C PHE A 364 -4.31 -0.43 -18.27
N ALA A 365 -3.48 0.11 -19.17
CA ALA A 365 -2.85 -0.61 -20.27
C ALA A 365 -1.32 -0.41 -20.26
N PRO A 366 -0.62 -0.88 -19.20
CA PRO A 366 0.82 -0.77 -19.10
C PRO A 366 1.54 -1.60 -20.17
N LYS A 367 2.63 -1.05 -20.69
CA LYS A 367 3.51 -1.68 -21.68
C LYS A 367 4.77 -2.20 -21.00
N TRP A 368 4.65 -3.37 -20.40
CA TRP A 368 5.75 -4.01 -19.67
C TRP A 368 6.96 -4.31 -20.54
N ASN A 369 8.14 -4.16 -19.96
CA ASN A 369 9.42 -4.52 -20.54
C ASN A 369 10.29 -5.24 -19.49
N PRO A 370 10.47 -6.56 -19.61
CA PRO A 370 10.05 -7.44 -20.71
C PRO A 370 8.52 -7.68 -20.78
N PRO A 371 7.96 -7.91 -21.98
CA PRO A 371 6.50 -8.01 -22.18
C PRO A 371 5.91 -9.39 -21.83
N SER A 372 6.74 -10.42 -21.64
CA SER A 372 6.28 -11.78 -21.35
C SER A 372 7.21 -12.50 -20.36
N LEU A 373 6.69 -13.54 -19.68
CA LEU A 373 7.45 -14.30 -18.67
C LEU A 373 8.67 -15.02 -19.27
N GLY A 374 8.53 -15.55 -20.50
CA GLY A 374 9.62 -16.23 -21.20
C GLY A 374 10.77 -15.32 -21.62
N GLU A 375 10.55 -14.01 -21.63
CA GLU A 375 11.58 -12.99 -21.91
C GLU A 375 12.27 -12.47 -20.64
N VAL A 376 11.77 -12.85 -19.45
CA VAL A 376 12.45 -12.55 -18.18
C VAL A 376 13.55 -13.60 -17.96
N SER A 377 14.81 -13.19 -18.13
CA SER A 377 15.96 -14.04 -17.82
C SER A 377 16.21 -14.13 -16.30
N GLU A 378 16.90 -15.18 -15.86
CA GLU A 378 17.28 -15.32 -14.46
C GLU A 378 18.22 -14.19 -14.02
N ASP A 379 19.16 -13.77 -14.89
CA ASP A 379 20.06 -12.64 -14.62
C ASP A 379 19.31 -11.33 -14.34
N MET A 380 18.17 -11.09 -15.00
CA MET A 380 17.32 -9.92 -14.71
C MET A 380 16.77 -9.99 -13.29
N VAL A 381 16.31 -11.17 -12.86
CA VAL A 381 15.80 -11.38 -11.50
C VAL A 381 16.96 -11.26 -10.49
N ASP A 382 18.06 -11.98 -10.70
CA ASP A 382 19.24 -11.97 -9.82
C ASP A 382 19.81 -10.55 -9.61
N CYS A 383 19.74 -9.69 -10.62
CA CYS A 383 20.16 -8.30 -10.49
C CYS A 383 19.39 -7.53 -9.40
N TYR A 384 18.10 -7.83 -9.17
CA TYR A 384 17.32 -7.21 -8.09
C TYR A 384 17.73 -7.69 -6.69
N PHE A 385 18.25 -8.91 -6.57
CA PHE A 385 18.63 -9.52 -5.29
C PHE A 385 20.13 -9.38 -4.97
N SER A 386 20.91 -8.94 -5.97
CA SER A 386 22.35 -8.71 -5.84
C SER A 386 22.64 -7.62 -4.81
N PRO A 387 23.76 -7.72 -4.06
CA PRO A 387 24.19 -6.68 -3.14
C PRO A 387 24.30 -5.32 -3.85
N PRO A 388 24.04 -4.21 -3.14
CA PRO A 388 24.24 -2.88 -3.69
C PRO A 388 25.74 -2.70 -4.06
N GLY A 389 26.01 -1.96 -5.14
CA GLY A 389 27.37 -1.72 -5.62
C GLY A 389 28.24 -0.96 -4.61
N GLU A 390 29.55 -0.86 -4.85
CA GLU A 390 30.53 -0.31 -3.88
C GLU A 390 30.22 1.09 -3.32
N VAL A 391 29.39 1.88 -4.02
CA VAL A 391 29.02 3.25 -3.66
C VAL A 391 27.70 3.31 -2.86
N GLU A 392 26.86 2.28 -2.96
CA GLU A 392 25.54 2.25 -2.34
C GLU A 392 25.60 1.41 -1.05
N PRO A 393 25.34 2.00 0.13
CA PRO A 393 25.40 1.27 1.37
C PRO A 393 24.23 0.28 1.51
N GLU A 394 24.49 -0.84 2.16
CA GLU A 394 23.44 -1.77 2.60
C GLU A 394 22.47 -1.10 3.59
N LEU A 395 21.27 -1.65 3.73
CA LEU A 395 20.35 -1.20 4.78
C LEU A 395 20.88 -1.59 6.17
N GLU A 396 21.48 -0.62 6.86
CA GLU A 396 21.90 -0.81 8.26
C GLU A 396 20.70 -0.70 9.21
N LEU A 397 20.41 -1.79 9.92
CA LEU A 397 19.37 -1.89 10.94
C LEU A 397 20.00 -2.19 12.32
N PRO A 398 19.46 -1.65 13.43
CA PRO A 398 20.02 -1.82 14.77
C PRO A 398 19.72 -3.19 15.41
N THR A 399 20.04 -4.29 14.71
CA THR A 399 19.74 -5.67 15.11
C THR A 399 20.45 -6.14 16.39
N ALA A 400 21.58 -5.53 16.72
CA ALA A 400 22.31 -5.83 17.96
C ALA A 400 21.61 -5.31 19.23
N ILE A 401 20.64 -4.41 19.09
CA ILE A 401 20.03 -3.66 20.19
C ILE A 401 18.55 -3.99 20.35
N ARG A 402 17.89 -4.52 19.30
CA ARG A 402 16.44 -4.81 19.31
C ARG A 402 16.10 -6.04 18.48
N GLU A 403 15.13 -6.81 18.95
CA GLU A 403 14.57 -7.98 18.26
C GLU A 403 13.11 -7.72 17.87
N PRO A 404 12.64 -8.20 16.69
CA PRO A 404 11.25 -8.06 16.29
C PRO A 404 10.29 -8.80 17.21
N TYR A 405 9.08 -8.26 17.39
CA TYR A 405 7.98 -9.04 17.94
C TYR A 405 7.60 -10.14 16.95
N ILE A 406 7.50 -11.37 17.45
CA ILE A 406 7.09 -12.57 16.71
C ILE A 406 5.60 -12.80 16.90
#